data_AF-A0A961G3R9-F1
#
_entry.id   AF-A0A961G3R9-F1
#
_cell.length_a   1.000
_cell.length_b   1.000
_cell.length_c   1.000
_cell.angle_alpha   90.00
_cell.angle_beta   90.00
_cell.angle_gamma   90.00
#
_symmetry.space_group_name_H-M   'P 1'
#
loop_
_entity.id
_entity.type
_entity.pdbx_description
1 polymer ?
#
loop_
_entity_poly.entity_id
_entity_poly.type
_entity_poly.pdbx_seq_one_letter_code
_entity_poly.pdbx_strand_id
1 'polypeptide(L)'
;MELNLFKPLWGHPGTPGEAVEQALAAGFNGIEGPVPEEAGERAAFKDLLQSHNLKLIAEVTTGGGYVPRPTATPECHLADLRRGIELSQALSPVFINTQTGLDAWDLSLQIRFFEQVLCLEDEYGITISVETHRSRSTFHPWITRDILRAVPRLKITCDFSHWCCVTERLVMDDDPELLQTMADRCHHVHARVGYDQGPQVPDPRAPEYGLAVARHRAWWEVIWETQRSAGRALSTMTPEFGTDGYLHLEPFTQKPVADLWELNSWMGRQARQWFAAIHQPPVA
;
A
#
# COMPACT_ATOMS: atom_id res chain seq x y z
N MET A 1 -5.99 -18.59 -7.57
CA MET A 1 -5.44 -17.23 -7.48
C MET A 1 -4.11 -17.32 -6.76
N GLU A 2 -3.09 -16.59 -7.20
CA GLU A 2 -1.77 -16.51 -6.58
C GLU A 2 -1.63 -15.23 -5.74
N LEU A 3 -0.65 -15.19 -4.82
CA LEU A 3 -0.30 -14.00 -4.06
C LEU A 3 1.17 -13.61 -4.35
N ASN A 4 1.36 -12.45 -4.97
CA ASN A 4 2.70 -11.86 -5.12
C ASN A 4 2.99 -10.89 -3.97
N LEU A 5 4.11 -11.11 -3.29
CA LEU A 5 4.60 -10.22 -2.25
C LEU A 5 5.63 -9.25 -2.80
N PHE A 6 5.58 -8.01 -2.33
CA PHE A 6 6.56 -6.97 -2.69
C PHE A 6 7.25 -6.44 -1.45
N LYS A 7 8.56 -6.18 -1.56
CA LYS A 7 9.36 -5.65 -0.46
C LYS A 7 9.25 -4.13 -0.54
N PRO A 8 8.85 -3.44 0.54
CA PRO A 8 8.90 -1.99 0.55
C PRO A 8 10.36 -1.52 0.54
N LEU A 9 10.66 -0.51 -0.29
CA LEU A 9 11.90 0.27 -0.21
C LEU A 9 11.81 1.36 0.86
N TRP A 10 10.61 1.80 1.21
CA TRP A 10 10.44 2.75 2.31
C TRP A 10 10.96 2.14 3.62
N GLY A 11 11.86 2.86 4.28
CA GLY A 11 12.57 2.39 5.48
C GLY A 11 13.73 1.42 5.23
N HIS A 12 14.07 1.08 3.98
CA HIS A 12 15.27 0.29 3.67
C HIS A 12 16.54 1.16 3.72
N PRO A 13 17.49 0.91 4.64
CA PRO A 13 18.66 1.76 4.80
C PRO A 13 19.81 1.45 3.82
N GLY A 14 19.72 0.33 3.10
CA GLY A 14 20.78 -0.17 2.23
C GLY A 14 20.63 0.26 0.77
N THR A 15 21.48 -0.32 -0.07
CA THR A 15 21.46 -0.17 -1.53
C THR A 15 20.28 -0.93 -2.17
N PRO A 16 19.90 -0.60 -3.42
CA PRO A 16 18.94 -1.40 -4.18
C PRO A 16 19.35 -2.87 -4.34
N GLY A 17 20.67 -3.16 -4.44
CA GLY A 17 21.21 -4.52 -4.49
C GLY A 17 20.86 -5.32 -3.23
N GLU A 18 21.13 -4.74 -2.05
CA GLU A 18 20.78 -5.36 -0.77
C GLU A 18 19.25 -5.52 -0.61
N ALA A 19 18.45 -4.59 -1.15
CA ALA A 19 17.00 -4.74 -1.15
C ALA A 19 16.55 -5.95 -1.98
N VAL A 20 17.15 -6.15 -3.16
CA VAL A 20 16.88 -7.30 -4.03
C VAL A 20 17.32 -8.61 -3.36
N GLU A 21 18.49 -8.66 -2.75
CA GLU A 21 18.96 -9.83 -2.00
C GLU A 21 18.00 -10.19 -0.86
N GLN A 22 17.56 -9.20 -0.08
CA GLN A 22 16.57 -9.39 0.98
C GLN A 22 15.23 -9.91 0.43
N ALA A 23 14.73 -9.31 -0.66
CA ALA A 23 13.50 -9.75 -1.30
C ALA A 23 13.59 -11.21 -1.74
N LEU A 24 14.67 -11.60 -2.44
CA LEU A 24 14.89 -12.98 -2.89
C LEU A 24 15.00 -13.95 -1.72
N ALA A 25 15.75 -13.60 -0.67
CA ALA A 25 15.94 -14.43 0.52
C ALA A 25 14.62 -14.67 1.28
N ALA A 26 13.74 -13.65 1.34
CA ALA A 26 12.39 -13.78 1.89
C ALA A 26 11.39 -14.42 0.90
N GLY A 27 11.84 -14.72 -0.32
CA GLY A 27 11.07 -15.30 -1.41
C GLY A 27 10.06 -14.34 -2.03
N PHE A 28 10.18 -13.02 -1.87
CA PHE A 28 9.26 -12.02 -2.41
C PHE A 28 9.35 -11.97 -3.93
N ASN A 29 8.27 -11.52 -4.58
CA ASN A 29 8.10 -11.53 -6.03
C ASN A 29 8.48 -10.21 -6.71
N GLY A 30 8.72 -9.16 -5.91
CA GLY A 30 9.05 -7.85 -6.41
C GLY A 30 9.42 -6.87 -5.31
N ILE A 31 9.62 -5.63 -5.75
CA ILE A 31 9.91 -4.46 -4.93
C ILE A 31 8.78 -3.45 -5.12
N GLU A 32 8.40 -2.77 -4.04
CA GLU A 32 7.55 -1.58 -4.10
C GLU A 32 8.32 -0.37 -3.57
N GLY A 33 8.25 0.74 -4.28
CA GLY A 33 8.85 2.00 -3.81
C GLY A 33 9.07 3.01 -4.93
N PRO A 34 9.64 4.17 -4.58
CA PRO A 34 9.88 5.24 -5.54
C PRO A 34 10.94 4.82 -6.56
N VAL A 35 10.79 5.30 -7.79
CA VAL A 35 11.82 5.14 -8.83
C VAL A 35 12.87 6.25 -8.70
N PRO A 36 14.17 5.98 -8.99
CA PRO A 36 15.20 7.02 -8.95
C PRO A 36 14.90 8.21 -9.88
N GLU A 37 15.34 9.41 -9.52
CA GLU A 37 15.19 10.62 -10.36
C GLU A 37 16.26 10.74 -11.45
N GLU A 38 17.43 10.12 -11.25
CA GLU A 38 18.50 10.13 -12.23
C GLU A 38 18.35 8.99 -13.24
N ALA A 39 18.51 9.31 -14.53
CA ALA A 39 18.29 8.34 -15.61
C ALA A 39 19.23 7.13 -15.54
N GLY A 40 20.50 7.36 -15.15
CA GLY A 40 21.48 6.29 -14.97
C GLY A 40 21.12 5.34 -13.81
N GLU A 41 20.66 5.89 -12.69
CA GLU A 41 20.23 5.10 -11.53
C GLU A 41 18.95 4.31 -11.84
N ARG A 42 17.99 4.91 -12.56
CA ARG A 42 16.81 4.18 -13.06
C ARG A 42 17.19 3.01 -13.97
N ALA A 43 18.12 3.22 -14.90
CA ALA A 43 18.58 2.16 -15.80
C ALA A 43 19.26 1.03 -15.01
N ALA A 44 20.17 1.37 -14.08
CA ALA A 44 20.81 0.38 -13.22
C ALA A 44 19.79 -0.39 -12.37
N PHE A 45 18.79 0.30 -11.82
CA PHE A 45 17.74 -0.34 -11.03
C PHE A 45 16.86 -1.28 -11.87
N LYS A 46 16.52 -0.87 -13.10
CA LYS A 46 15.82 -1.72 -14.07
C LYS A 46 16.61 -3.00 -14.35
N ASP A 47 17.89 -2.88 -14.68
CA ASP A 47 18.75 -4.03 -15.01
C ASP A 47 18.87 -4.98 -13.81
N LEU A 48 18.94 -4.43 -12.60
CA LEU A 48 18.98 -5.19 -11.37
C LEU A 48 17.68 -6.00 -11.14
N LEU A 49 16.51 -5.38 -11.35
CA LEU A 49 15.23 -6.07 -11.21
C LEU A 49 15.06 -7.15 -12.28
N GLN A 50 15.41 -6.85 -13.53
CA GLN A 50 15.29 -7.79 -14.65
C GLN A 50 16.22 -9.00 -14.51
N SER A 51 17.47 -8.79 -14.08
CA SER A 51 18.44 -9.89 -13.88
C SER A 51 17.98 -10.90 -12.81
N HIS A 52 17.12 -10.48 -11.88
CA HIS A 52 16.59 -11.33 -10.81
C HIS A 52 15.10 -11.69 -10.99
N ASN A 53 14.49 -11.35 -12.14
CA ASN A 53 13.07 -11.55 -12.42
C ASN A 53 12.12 -10.96 -11.36
N LEU A 54 12.51 -9.86 -10.71
CA LEU A 54 11.68 -9.15 -9.74
C LEU A 54 10.77 -8.14 -10.44
N LYS A 55 9.52 -8.08 -9.99
CA LYS A 55 8.54 -7.09 -10.44
C LYS A 55 8.70 -5.78 -9.68
N LEU A 56 8.18 -4.69 -10.24
CA LEU A 56 8.12 -3.38 -9.59
C LEU A 56 6.68 -2.91 -9.44
N ILE A 57 6.30 -2.47 -8.25
CA ILE A 57 5.20 -1.53 -8.05
C ILE A 57 5.86 -0.17 -7.83
N ALA A 58 5.58 0.80 -8.72
CA ALA A 58 6.17 2.11 -8.59
C ALA A 58 5.32 2.97 -7.66
N GLU A 59 5.92 3.43 -6.58
CA GLU A 59 5.28 4.31 -5.61
C GLU A 59 5.48 5.77 -6.03
N VAL A 60 4.38 6.52 -6.10
CA VAL A 60 4.39 7.94 -6.45
C VAL A 60 3.66 8.74 -5.37
N THR A 61 4.42 9.56 -4.64
CA THR A 61 3.85 10.56 -3.74
C THR A 61 3.68 11.89 -4.47
N THR A 62 2.69 12.68 -4.07
CA THR A 62 2.34 13.96 -4.73
C THR A 62 2.11 15.07 -3.72
N GLY A 63 2.21 16.33 -4.14
CA GLY A 63 2.08 17.48 -3.25
C GLY A 63 3.33 17.71 -2.38
N GLY A 64 4.46 17.09 -2.72
CA GLY A 64 5.78 17.33 -2.11
C GLY A 64 6.48 16.12 -1.51
N GLY A 65 5.76 15.13 -0.98
CA GLY A 65 6.32 13.94 -0.35
C GLY A 65 5.24 13.09 0.29
N TYR A 66 5.59 12.19 1.21
CA TYR A 66 4.64 11.31 1.92
C TYR A 66 3.54 12.07 2.68
N VAL A 67 3.89 13.22 3.27
CA VAL A 67 2.92 14.22 3.76
C VAL A 67 2.86 15.37 2.75
N PRO A 68 1.69 15.69 2.17
CA PRO A 68 1.56 16.77 1.21
C PRO A 68 1.74 18.13 1.88
N ARG A 69 2.23 19.10 1.12
CA ARG A 69 2.15 20.51 1.50
C ARG A 69 0.67 20.90 1.59
N PRO A 70 0.21 21.54 2.68
CA PRO A 70 -1.19 21.95 2.82
C PRO A 70 -1.67 22.95 1.74
N THR A 71 -0.74 23.61 1.05
CA THR A 71 -1.02 24.57 -0.03
C THR A 71 -0.98 23.95 -1.43
N ALA A 72 -0.69 22.65 -1.55
CA ALA A 72 -0.65 21.98 -2.85
C ALA A 72 -2.06 21.95 -3.48
N THR A 73 -2.18 22.41 -4.72
CA THR A 73 -3.45 22.40 -5.45
C THR A 73 -3.64 21.07 -6.18
N PRO A 74 -4.88 20.73 -6.60
CA PRO A 74 -5.13 19.58 -7.47
C PRO A 74 -4.20 19.51 -8.69
N GLU A 75 -3.89 20.65 -9.32
CA GLU A 75 -3.00 20.74 -10.47
C GLU A 75 -1.56 20.39 -10.10
N CYS A 76 -1.07 20.81 -8.92
CA CYS A 76 0.23 20.37 -8.42
C CYS A 76 0.28 18.85 -8.23
N HIS A 77 -0.75 18.27 -7.63
CA HIS A 77 -0.82 16.82 -7.41
C HIS A 77 -0.87 16.04 -8.74
N LEU A 78 -1.65 16.51 -9.72
CA LEU A 78 -1.71 15.89 -11.05
C LEU A 78 -0.39 16.01 -11.81
N ALA A 79 0.31 17.15 -11.70
CA ALA A 79 1.62 17.33 -12.31
C ALA A 79 2.68 16.41 -11.70
N ASP A 80 2.70 16.29 -10.37
CA ASP A 80 3.59 15.37 -9.66
C ASP A 80 3.31 13.90 -10.06
N LEU A 81 2.02 13.52 -10.11
CA LEU A 81 1.61 12.17 -10.51
C LEU A 81 2.04 11.86 -11.95
N ARG A 82 1.77 12.79 -12.88
CA ARG A 82 2.18 12.68 -14.29
C ARG A 82 3.69 12.45 -14.41
N ARG A 83 4.49 13.29 -13.74
CA ARG A 83 5.95 13.14 -13.71
C ARG A 83 6.36 11.78 -13.16
N GLY A 84 5.76 11.34 -12.05
CA GLY A 84 6.04 10.03 -11.45
C GLY A 84 5.73 8.87 -12.40
N ILE A 85 4.62 8.93 -13.12
CA ILE A 85 4.24 7.93 -14.15
C ILE A 85 5.30 7.90 -15.26
N GLU A 86 5.66 9.05 -15.83
CA GLU A 86 6.63 9.16 -16.92
C GLU A 86 8.01 8.60 -16.53
N LEU A 87 8.49 8.92 -15.33
CA LEU A 87 9.75 8.37 -14.80
C LEU A 87 9.66 6.85 -14.62
N SER A 88 8.51 6.35 -14.17
CA SER A 88 8.29 4.94 -13.86
C SER A 88 8.19 4.07 -15.11
N GLN A 89 7.66 4.59 -16.23
CA GLN A 89 7.50 3.82 -17.48
C GLN A 89 8.80 3.16 -17.95
N ALA A 90 9.95 3.81 -17.72
CA ALA A 90 11.26 3.28 -18.08
C ALA A 90 11.57 1.92 -17.41
N LEU A 91 11.01 1.66 -16.22
CA LEU A 91 11.19 0.44 -15.45
C LEU A 91 10.09 -0.61 -15.67
N SER A 92 9.05 -0.29 -16.45
CA SER A 92 7.92 -1.17 -16.73
C SER A 92 7.25 -1.76 -15.47
N PRO A 93 6.81 -0.91 -14.52
CA PRO A 93 6.13 -1.38 -13.32
C PRO A 93 4.82 -2.10 -13.65
N VAL A 94 4.37 -2.96 -12.75
CA VAL A 94 3.11 -3.70 -12.87
C VAL A 94 1.92 -2.72 -12.77
N PHE A 95 2.02 -1.72 -11.90
CA PHE A 95 1.10 -0.60 -11.75
C PHE A 95 1.76 0.51 -10.92
N ILE A 96 1.10 1.66 -10.82
CA ILE A 96 1.48 2.77 -9.93
C ILE A 96 0.67 2.66 -8.63
N ASN A 97 1.35 2.58 -7.48
CA ASN A 97 0.72 2.88 -6.19
C ASN A 97 0.93 4.38 -5.90
N THR A 98 -0.10 5.11 -5.48
CA THR A 98 0.04 6.55 -5.25
C THR A 98 -0.65 7.05 -4.00
N GLN A 99 0.08 7.90 -3.27
CA GLN A 99 -0.42 8.72 -2.18
C GLN A 99 -0.68 10.12 -2.74
N THR A 100 -1.97 10.40 -2.99
CA THR A 100 -2.37 11.62 -3.69
C THR A 100 -3.64 12.26 -3.14
N GLY A 101 -3.86 13.51 -3.54
CA GLY A 101 -4.86 14.38 -2.96
C GLY A 101 -4.50 14.88 -1.57
N LEU A 102 -5.44 15.61 -0.98
CA LEU A 102 -5.35 16.27 0.32
C LEU A 102 -6.67 16.12 1.07
N ASP A 103 -6.59 15.84 2.36
CA ASP A 103 -7.74 15.67 3.27
C ASP A 103 -8.52 16.97 3.55
N ALA A 104 -7.90 18.12 3.30
CA ALA A 104 -8.49 19.44 3.48
C ALA A 104 -9.44 19.87 2.33
N TRP A 105 -9.53 19.10 1.24
CA TRP A 105 -10.40 19.42 0.12
C TRP A 105 -11.85 19.00 0.40
N ASP A 106 -12.82 19.78 -0.07
CA ASP A 106 -14.21 19.36 -0.03
C ASP A 106 -14.47 18.14 -0.92
N LEU A 107 -15.50 17.36 -0.58
CA LEU A 107 -15.81 16.11 -1.28
C LEU A 107 -15.99 16.31 -2.80
N SER A 108 -16.59 17.42 -3.23
CA SER A 108 -16.83 17.67 -4.65
C SER A 108 -15.51 17.87 -5.42
N LEU A 109 -14.54 18.53 -4.79
CA LEU A 109 -13.21 18.72 -5.34
C LEU A 109 -12.44 17.41 -5.39
N GLN A 110 -12.52 16.59 -4.34
CA GLN A 110 -11.88 15.27 -4.31
C GLN A 110 -12.42 14.36 -5.42
N ILE A 111 -13.73 14.35 -5.65
CA ILE A 111 -14.36 13.57 -6.74
C ILE A 111 -13.83 14.01 -8.10
N ARG A 112 -13.88 15.32 -8.41
CA ARG A 112 -13.35 15.86 -9.69
C ARG A 112 -11.87 15.56 -9.86
N PHE A 113 -11.09 15.63 -8.77
CA PHE A 113 -9.67 15.30 -8.80
C PHE A 113 -9.44 13.84 -9.17
N PHE A 114 -10.17 12.88 -8.58
CA PHE A 114 -10.01 11.47 -8.93
C PHE A 114 -10.53 11.11 -10.33
N GLU A 115 -11.49 11.85 -10.88
CA GLU A 115 -11.82 11.76 -12.30
C GLU A 115 -10.62 12.11 -13.19
N GLN A 116 -9.83 13.13 -12.83
CA GLN A 116 -8.61 13.48 -13.55
C GLN A 116 -7.48 12.45 -13.36
N VAL A 117 -7.40 11.83 -12.18
CA VAL A 117 -6.48 10.69 -11.96
C VAL A 117 -6.82 9.53 -12.92
N LEU A 118 -8.10 9.25 -13.15
CA LEU A 118 -8.52 8.24 -14.14
C LEU A 118 -8.19 8.66 -15.58
N CYS A 119 -8.25 9.95 -15.91
CA CYS A 119 -7.76 10.44 -17.21
C CYS A 119 -6.26 10.15 -17.40
N LEU A 120 -5.44 10.28 -16.36
CA LEU A 120 -4.02 9.91 -16.41
C LEU A 120 -3.83 8.39 -16.58
N GLU A 121 -4.61 7.57 -15.88
CA GLU A 121 -4.61 6.12 -16.07
C GLU A 121 -4.92 5.74 -17.54
N ASP A 122 -5.96 6.36 -18.11
CA ASP A 122 -6.36 6.13 -19.51
C ASP A 122 -5.31 6.65 -20.52
N GLU A 123 -4.70 7.80 -20.25
CA GLU A 123 -3.69 8.43 -21.10
C GLU A 123 -2.40 7.60 -21.19
N TYR A 124 -1.88 7.13 -20.06
CA TYR A 124 -0.62 6.39 -20.00
C TYR A 124 -0.78 4.87 -20.13
N GLY A 125 -2.03 4.37 -20.11
CA GLY A 125 -2.33 2.94 -20.24
C GLY A 125 -1.75 2.09 -19.10
N ILE A 126 -1.55 2.67 -17.91
CA ILE A 126 -1.03 2.01 -16.72
C ILE A 126 -2.00 2.15 -15.56
N THR A 127 -2.26 1.06 -14.85
CA THR A 127 -3.15 1.10 -13.69
C THR A 127 -2.59 2.01 -12.60
N ILE A 128 -3.44 2.87 -12.04
CA ILE A 128 -3.16 3.71 -10.89
C ILE A 128 -4.02 3.22 -9.72
N SER A 129 -3.36 2.82 -8.64
CA SER A 129 -3.98 2.39 -7.39
C SER A 129 -3.75 3.47 -6.34
N VAL A 130 -4.83 4.05 -5.81
CA VAL A 130 -4.75 5.14 -4.83
C VAL A 130 -4.75 4.57 -3.42
N GLU A 131 -3.71 4.85 -2.65
CA GLU A 131 -3.57 4.35 -1.30
C GLU A 131 -4.51 5.03 -0.31
N THR A 132 -5.08 4.25 0.60
CA THR A 132 -5.80 4.78 1.76
C THR A 132 -4.80 5.30 2.79
N HIS A 133 -4.51 6.59 2.80
CA HIS A 133 -3.42 7.14 3.61
C HIS A 133 -3.86 8.42 4.35
N ARG A 134 -3.34 8.64 5.57
CA ARG A 134 -3.61 9.87 6.33
C ARG A 134 -3.12 11.11 5.56
N SER A 135 -3.72 12.28 5.79
CA SER A 135 -3.43 13.52 5.04
C SER A 135 -3.77 13.51 3.54
N ARG A 136 -4.25 12.39 2.99
CA ARG A 136 -4.71 12.25 1.60
C ARG A 136 -6.23 12.29 1.52
N SER A 137 -6.77 12.43 0.31
CA SER A 137 -8.23 12.44 0.15
C SER A 137 -8.92 11.12 0.55
N THR A 138 -8.15 10.04 0.69
CA THR A 138 -8.58 8.70 1.15
C THR A 138 -8.34 8.46 2.66
N PHE A 139 -8.07 9.50 3.45
CA PHE A 139 -7.70 9.36 4.87
C PHE A 139 -8.80 8.80 5.79
N HIS A 140 -10.07 8.92 5.39
CA HIS A 140 -11.21 8.58 6.24
C HIS A 140 -12.12 7.57 5.54
N PRO A 141 -12.52 6.49 6.22
CA PRO A 141 -13.18 5.35 5.58
C PRO A 141 -14.52 5.71 4.93
N TRP A 142 -15.36 6.50 5.62
CA TRP A 142 -16.67 6.88 5.09
C TRP A 142 -16.62 7.96 3.99
N ILE A 143 -15.59 8.84 4.01
CA ILE A 143 -15.36 9.79 2.91
C ILE A 143 -14.88 9.03 1.67
N THR A 144 -13.96 8.08 1.87
CA THR A 144 -13.46 7.20 0.80
C THR A 144 -14.60 6.40 0.17
N ARG A 145 -15.52 5.86 0.97
CA ARG A 145 -16.75 5.20 0.46
C ARG A 145 -17.53 6.12 -0.47
N ASP A 146 -17.74 7.36 -0.08
CA ASP A 146 -18.53 8.31 -0.87
C ASP A 146 -17.80 8.71 -2.17
N ILE A 147 -16.46 8.82 -2.14
CA ILE A 147 -15.64 8.96 -3.35
C ILE A 147 -15.78 7.74 -4.27
N LEU A 148 -15.65 6.52 -3.75
CA LEU A 148 -15.72 5.29 -4.55
C LEU A 148 -17.12 5.04 -5.14
N ARG A 149 -18.18 5.54 -4.49
CA ARG A 149 -19.53 5.54 -5.05
C ARG A 149 -19.65 6.50 -6.22
N ALA A 150 -19.04 7.68 -6.12
CA ALA A 150 -19.06 8.68 -7.19
C ALA A 150 -18.09 8.34 -8.34
N VAL A 151 -16.97 7.70 -8.05
CA VAL A 151 -15.90 7.35 -9.00
C VAL A 151 -15.69 5.83 -9.02
N PRO A 152 -16.64 5.04 -9.56
CA PRO A 152 -16.66 3.57 -9.41
C PRO A 152 -15.51 2.84 -10.10
N ARG A 153 -14.79 3.49 -11.02
CA ARG A 153 -13.59 2.96 -11.67
C ARG A 153 -12.32 3.10 -10.81
N LEU A 154 -12.34 3.91 -9.76
CA LEU A 154 -11.17 4.17 -8.93
C LEU A 154 -10.75 2.89 -8.22
N LYS A 155 -9.47 2.56 -8.38
CA LYS A 155 -8.81 1.42 -7.74
C LYS A 155 -8.07 1.92 -6.52
N ILE A 156 -8.08 1.12 -5.45
CA ILE A 156 -7.41 1.49 -4.20
C ILE A 156 -6.35 0.49 -3.79
N THR A 157 -5.29 1.03 -3.18
CA THR A 157 -4.37 0.26 -2.34
C THR A 157 -4.92 0.32 -0.93
N CYS A 158 -5.36 -0.83 -0.43
CA CYS A 158 -5.94 -0.91 0.90
C CYS A 158 -4.83 -1.00 1.94
N ASP A 159 -4.54 0.12 2.60
CA ASP A 159 -3.88 0.17 3.90
C ASP A 159 -4.88 0.65 4.97
N PHE A 160 -5.57 -0.30 5.60
CA PHE A 160 -6.55 0.01 6.63
C PHE A 160 -5.92 0.41 7.97
N SER A 161 -4.59 0.30 8.12
CA SER A 161 -3.92 0.64 9.38
C SER A 161 -4.10 2.12 9.71
N HIS A 162 -4.06 2.98 8.69
CA HIS A 162 -4.27 4.42 8.82
C HIS A 162 -5.63 4.76 9.41
N TRP A 163 -6.67 4.06 8.96
CA TRP A 163 -8.04 4.31 9.39
C TRP A 163 -8.27 3.91 10.84
N CYS A 164 -7.50 2.94 11.36
CA CYS A 164 -7.60 2.58 12.77
C CYS A 164 -7.26 3.77 13.67
N CYS A 165 -6.17 4.47 13.35
CA CYS A 165 -5.78 5.69 14.05
C CYS A 165 -6.76 6.85 13.85
N VAL A 166 -7.32 7.01 12.64
CA VAL A 166 -8.27 8.11 12.34
C VAL A 166 -9.60 7.95 13.09
N THR A 167 -9.99 6.71 13.38
CA THR A 167 -11.32 6.40 13.93
C THR A 167 -11.30 5.84 15.35
N GLU A 168 -10.09 5.69 15.91
CA GLU A 168 -9.81 5.12 17.23
C GLU A 168 -10.36 3.70 17.43
N ARG A 169 -10.36 2.88 16.37
CA ARG A 169 -10.96 1.54 16.39
C ARG A 169 -10.51 0.66 15.22
N LEU A 170 -10.77 -0.63 15.30
CA LEU A 170 -10.59 -1.58 14.19
C LEU A 170 -11.75 -1.45 13.18
N VAL A 171 -11.80 -0.33 12.46
CA VAL A 171 -13.03 0.20 11.81
C VAL A 171 -13.74 -0.72 10.81
N MET A 172 -13.04 -1.63 10.15
CA MET A 172 -13.69 -2.56 9.21
C MET A 172 -14.51 -3.65 9.92
N ASP A 173 -14.36 -3.84 11.23
CA ASP A 173 -15.21 -4.74 12.02
C ASP A 173 -16.62 -4.17 12.25
N ASP A 174 -16.75 -2.84 12.29
CA ASP A 174 -18.00 -2.15 12.60
C ASP A 174 -18.94 -2.08 11.39
N ASP A 175 -18.41 -2.21 10.17
CA ASP A 175 -19.15 -1.95 8.93
C ASP A 175 -18.76 -2.97 7.82
N PRO A 176 -19.41 -4.14 7.78
CA PRO A 176 -19.16 -5.16 6.75
C PRO A 176 -19.47 -4.68 5.33
N GLU A 177 -20.44 -3.79 5.14
CA GLU A 177 -20.76 -3.24 3.81
C GLU A 177 -19.64 -2.35 3.30
N LEU A 178 -19.01 -1.58 4.20
CA LEU A 178 -17.84 -0.78 3.89
C LEU A 178 -16.65 -1.65 3.53
N LEU A 179 -16.37 -2.69 4.31
CA LEU A 179 -15.31 -3.65 3.99
C LEU A 179 -15.54 -4.27 2.59
N GLN A 180 -16.76 -4.69 2.27
CA GLN A 180 -17.09 -5.22 0.94
C GLN A 180 -16.88 -4.17 -0.15
N THR A 181 -17.30 -2.93 0.08
CA THR A 181 -17.08 -1.82 -0.87
C THR A 181 -15.58 -1.63 -1.16
N MET A 182 -14.73 -1.71 -0.13
CA MET A 182 -13.28 -1.61 -0.30
C MET A 182 -12.71 -2.85 -1.00
N ALA A 183 -13.18 -4.04 -0.65
CA ALA A 183 -12.75 -5.28 -1.29
C ALA A 183 -13.05 -5.30 -2.80
N ASP A 184 -14.21 -4.80 -3.21
CA ASP A 184 -14.64 -4.66 -4.61
C ASP A 184 -13.76 -3.69 -5.42
N ARG A 185 -13.06 -2.77 -4.74
CA ARG A 185 -12.19 -1.74 -5.35
C ARG A 185 -10.70 -1.97 -5.10
N CYS A 186 -10.36 -2.94 -4.26
CA CYS A 186 -8.99 -3.24 -3.87
C CYS A 186 -8.18 -3.80 -5.05
N HIS A 187 -7.20 -3.03 -5.51
CA HIS A 187 -6.23 -3.48 -6.50
C HIS A 187 -5.00 -4.10 -5.84
N HIS A 188 -4.51 -3.47 -4.77
CA HIS A 188 -3.32 -3.83 -4.01
C HIS A 188 -3.58 -3.74 -2.49
N VAL A 189 -2.82 -4.49 -1.69
CA VAL A 189 -2.93 -4.48 -0.23
C VAL A 189 -1.60 -4.08 0.38
N HIS A 190 -1.64 -3.10 1.27
CA HIS A 190 -0.55 -2.89 2.21
C HIS A 190 -0.92 -3.56 3.54
N ALA A 191 -0.09 -4.51 3.96
CA ALA A 191 -0.36 -5.40 5.08
C ALA A 191 0.27 -4.93 6.40
N ARG A 192 0.28 -3.62 6.59
CA ARG A 192 0.58 -3.00 7.88
C ARG A 192 -0.60 -3.24 8.83
N VAL A 193 -0.28 -3.48 10.09
CA VAL A 193 -1.30 -3.69 11.15
C VAL A 193 -1.37 -2.45 12.02
N GLY A 194 -2.53 -1.80 12.02
CA GLY A 194 -2.86 -0.70 12.91
C GLY A 194 -3.63 -1.20 14.13
N TYR A 195 -3.88 -0.28 15.05
CA TYR A 195 -4.67 -0.50 16.26
C TYR A 195 -5.41 0.78 16.62
N ASP A 196 -6.31 0.71 17.60
CA ASP A 196 -7.13 1.84 18.04
C ASP A 196 -6.30 3.10 18.36
N GLN A 197 -5.09 2.96 18.90
CA GLN A 197 -4.24 4.10 19.25
C GLN A 197 -3.15 4.45 18.22
N GLY A 198 -3.06 3.73 17.09
CA GLY A 198 -2.01 4.03 16.12
C GLY A 198 -2.06 3.26 14.79
N PRO A 199 -1.42 3.79 13.74
CA PRO A 199 -1.45 3.20 12.40
C PRO A 199 -0.46 2.04 12.23
N GLN A 200 0.37 1.75 13.24
CA GLN A 200 1.32 0.65 13.21
C GLN A 200 1.53 0.12 14.62
N VAL A 201 1.27 -1.16 14.83
CA VAL A 201 1.65 -1.83 16.07
C VAL A 201 3.18 -1.89 16.18
N PRO A 202 3.77 -1.68 17.38
CA PRO A 202 5.21 -1.79 17.59
C PRO A 202 5.83 -3.10 17.08
N ASP A 203 5.15 -4.23 17.33
CA ASP A 203 5.55 -5.54 16.84
C ASP A 203 4.30 -6.44 16.69
N PRO A 204 3.92 -6.89 15.48
CA PRO A 204 2.76 -7.73 15.27
C PRO A 204 2.91 -9.15 15.84
N ARG A 205 4.10 -9.54 16.33
CA ARG A 205 4.34 -10.81 17.01
C ARG A 205 3.95 -10.76 18.49
N ALA A 206 3.80 -9.56 19.07
CA ALA A 206 3.52 -9.42 20.48
C ALA A 206 2.04 -9.78 20.78
N PRO A 207 1.77 -10.57 21.83
CA PRO A 207 0.43 -11.11 22.10
C PRO A 207 -0.62 -10.03 22.36
N GLU A 208 -0.24 -8.88 22.92
CA GLU A 208 -1.13 -7.74 23.13
C GLU A 208 -1.71 -7.16 21.82
N TYR A 209 -1.03 -7.35 20.69
CA TYR A 209 -1.51 -6.94 19.36
C TYR A 209 -2.18 -8.09 18.59
N GLY A 210 -2.33 -9.27 19.19
CA GLY A 210 -2.90 -10.44 18.54
C GLY A 210 -4.33 -10.22 18.03
N LEU A 211 -5.13 -9.42 18.73
CA LEU A 211 -6.46 -9.03 18.26
C LEU A 211 -6.38 -8.21 16.97
N ALA A 212 -5.55 -7.16 16.95
CA ALA A 212 -5.38 -6.30 15.78
C ALA A 212 -4.91 -7.09 14.55
N VAL A 213 -3.91 -7.97 14.73
CA VAL A 213 -3.42 -8.86 13.66
C VAL A 213 -4.53 -9.78 13.16
N ALA A 214 -5.32 -10.38 14.05
CA ALA A 214 -6.42 -11.26 13.67
C ALA A 214 -7.52 -10.52 12.88
N ARG A 215 -7.82 -9.26 13.23
CA ARG A 215 -8.80 -8.45 12.50
C ARG A 215 -8.31 -8.04 11.13
N HIS A 216 -7.09 -7.50 11.04
CA HIS A 216 -6.46 -7.16 9.76
C HIS A 216 -6.41 -8.38 8.83
N ARG A 217 -6.04 -9.55 9.35
CA ARG A 217 -6.09 -10.81 8.60
C ARG A 217 -7.50 -11.09 8.05
N ALA A 218 -8.53 -11.02 8.89
CA ALA A 218 -9.91 -11.28 8.46
C ALA A 218 -10.34 -10.31 7.33
N TRP A 219 -9.93 -9.04 7.40
CA TRP A 219 -10.21 -8.06 6.34
C TRP A 219 -9.51 -8.42 5.03
N TRP A 220 -8.25 -8.86 5.09
CA TRP A 220 -7.52 -9.32 3.90
C TRP A 220 -8.11 -10.60 3.31
N GLU A 221 -8.63 -11.52 4.14
CA GLU A 221 -9.33 -12.72 3.68
C GLU A 221 -10.58 -12.35 2.86
N VAL A 222 -11.38 -11.36 3.31
CA VAL A 222 -12.52 -10.83 2.52
C VAL A 222 -12.07 -10.24 1.18
N ILE A 223 -10.96 -9.50 1.15
CA ILE A 223 -10.38 -8.98 -0.10
C ILE A 223 -10.00 -10.13 -1.03
N TRP A 224 -9.27 -11.13 -0.54
CA TRP A 224 -8.82 -12.26 -1.35
C TRP A 224 -10.00 -13.09 -1.88
N GLU A 225 -11.02 -13.34 -1.07
CA GLU A 225 -12.22 -14.05 -1.48
C GLU A 225 -13.02 -13.29 -2.53
N THR A 226 -13.13 -11.96 -2.38
CA THR A 226 -13.76 -11.07 -3.36
C THR A 226 -13.00 -11.11 -4.69
N GLN A 227 -11.68 -10.94 -4.66
CA GLN A 227 -10.82 -11.01 -5.85
C GLN A 227 -10.90 -12.38 -6.53
N ARG A 228 -10.91 -13.48 -5.76
CA ARG A 228 -11.06 -14.85 -6.27
C ARG A 228 -12.42 -15.06 -6.94
N SER A 229 -13.49 -14.60 -6.30
CA SER A 229 -14.86 -14.73 -6.81
C SER A 229 -15.08 -13.91 -8.08
N ALA A 230 -14.35 -12.80 -8.23
CA ALA A 230 -14.26 -12.02 -9.46
C ALA A 230 -13.35 -12.65 -10.53
N GLY A 231 -12.80 -13.85 -10.30
CA GLY A 231 -11.97 -14.57 -11.27
C GLY A 231 -10.55 -14.03 -11.42
N ARG A 232 -10.05 -13.20 -10.48
CA ARG A 232 -8.67 -12.71 -10.55
C ARG A 232 -7.67 -13.85 -10.41
N ALA A 233 -6.70 -13.89 -11.31
CA ALA A 233 -5.61 -14.85 -11.25
C ALA A 233 -4.58 -14.49 -10.16
N LEU A 234 -4.45 -13.20 -9.83
CA LEU A 234 -3.40 -12.69 -8.96
C LEU A 234 -3.92 -11.62 -7.96
N SER A 235 -3.45 -11.73 -6.72
CA SER A 235 -3.47 -10.69 -5.69
C SER A 235 -2.04 -10.21 -5.41
N THR A 236 -1.88 -8.96 -4.99
CA THR A 236 -0.58 -8.35 -4.66
C THR A 236 -0.62 -7.76 -3.25
N MET A 237 0.47 -7.92 -2.50
CA MET A 237 0.55 -7.41 -1.13
C MET A 237 1.96 -6.97 -0.74
N THR A 238 2.05 -5.88 0.02
CA THR A 238 3.30 -5.34 0.59
C THR A 238 3.13 -5.17 2.10
N PRO A 239 3.91 -5.85 2.96
CA PRO A 239 3.75 -5.76 4.42
C PRO A 239 3.87 -4.37 5.05
N GLU A 240 4.60 -3.46 4.39
CA GLU A 240 4.67 -2.01 4.64
C GLU A 240 4.74 -1.52 6.11
N PHE A 241 5.43 -2.25 6.99
CA PHE A 241 5.87 -1.66 8.26
C PHE A 241 6.98 -0.65 7.97
N GLY A 242 6.86 0.56 8.49
CA GLY A 242 7.70 1.69 8.09
C GLY A 242 8.36 2.47 9.21
N THR A 243 9.19 3.44 8.80
CA THR A 243 9.99 4.35 9.65
C THR A 243 9.19 5.62 10.00
N ASP A 244 9.82 6.78 10.18
CA ASP A 244 9.18 8.12 10.28
C ASP A 244 8.13 8.24 11.41
N GLY A 245 8.39 7.60 12.54
CA GLY A 245 7.51 7.59 13.71
C GLY A 245 6.45 6.49 13.70
N TYR A 246 6.37 5.67 12.65
CA TYR A 246 5.56 4.45 12.65
C TYR A 246 6.26 3.33 13.45
N LEU A 247 7.55 3.06 13.16
CA LEU A 247 8.37 2.19 13.98
C LEU A 247 8.68 2.90 15.30
N HIS A 248 8.18 2.33 16.39
CA HIS A 248 8.32 2.95 17.70
C HIS A 248 9.79 2.94 18.12
N LEU A 249 10.21 4.04 18.76
CA LEU A 249 11.55 4.21 19.27
C LEU A 249 11.49 4.32 20.79
N GLU A 250 12.46 3.73 21.46
CA GLU A 250 12.66 3.93 22.89
C GLU A 250 12.82 5.43 23.22
N PRO A 251 12.16 5.95 24.27
CA PRO A 251 12.39 7.30 24.74
C PRO A 251 13.88 7.53 25.06
N PHE A 252 14.37 8.73 24.77
CA PHE A 252 15.76 9.16 24.98
C PHE A 252 16.83 8.47 24.09
N THR A 253 16.85 7.15 23.99
CA THR A 253 17.86 6.42 23.19
C THR A 253 17.55 6.46 21.69
N GLN A 254 16.27 6.64 21.32
CA GLN A 254 15.77 6.58 19.95
C GLN A 254 16.11 5.26 19.24
N LYS A 255 16.39 4.21 20.01
CA LYS A 255 16.63 2.88 19.47
C LYS A 255 15.29 2.29 19.00
N PRO A 256 15.21 1.70 17.79
CA PRO A 256 14.02 0.98 17.36
C PRO A 256 13.67 -0.17 18.30
N VAL A 257 12.39 -0.30 18.64
CA VAL A 257 11.91 -1.38 19.52
C VAL A 257 11.86 -2.74 18.81
N ALA A 258 11.96 -2.76 17.47
CA ALA A 258 12.00 -3.95 16.64
C ALA A 258 12.84 -3.71 15.38
N ASP A 259 13.32 -4.79 14.76
CA ASP A 259 13.98 -4.74 13.44
C ASP A 259 12.93 -4.63 12.33
N LEU A 260 12.98 -3.54 11.57
CA LEU A 260 11.97 -3.21 10.56
C LEU A 260 11.87 -4.25 9.44
N TRP A 261 13.00 -4.81 9.01
CA TRP A 261 12.99 -5.81 7.94
C TRP A 261 12.49 -7.15 8.47
N GLU A 262 12.79 -7.49 9.71
CA GLU A 262 12.25 -8.68 10.37
C GLU A 262 10.71 -8.60 10.48
N LEU A 263 10.15 -7.43 10.83
CA LEU A 263 8.71 -7.20 10.87
C LEU A 263 8.06 -7.44 9.50
N ASN A 264 8.58 -6.77 8.45
CA ASN A 264 8.06 -6.91 7.09
C ASN A 264 8.19 -8.35 6.57
N SER A 265 9.34 -8.99 6.81
CA SER A 265 9.59 -10.38 6.41
C SER A 265 8.66 -11.36 7.12
N TRP A 266 8.46 -11.17 8.43
CA TRP A 266 7.55 -12.01 9.22
C TRP A 266 6.12 -11.88 8.70
N MET A 267 5.64 -10.65 8.51
CA MET A 267 4.29 -10.39 8.03
C MET A 267 4.06 -10.95 6.62
N GLY A 268 5.04 -10.82 5.71
CA GLY A 268 4.98 -11.44 4.38
C GLY A 268 4.85 -12.97 4.45
N ARG A 269 5.63 -13.63 5.33
CA ARG A 269 5.50 -15.08 5.55
C ARG A 269 4.12 -15.46 6.10
N GLN A 270 3.60 -14.69 7.06
CA GLN A 270 2.26 -14.92 7.61
C GLN A 270 1.16 -14.76 6.56
N ALA A 271 1.20 -13.67 5.78
CA ALA A 271 0.26 -13.42 4.69
C ALA A 271 0.20 -14.58 3.68
N ARG A 272 1.35 -15.14 3.30
CA ARG A 272 1.40 -16.34 2.45
C ARG A 272 0.74 -17.56 3.09
N GLN A 273 1.00 -17.79 4.37
CA GLN A 273 0.41 -18.92 5.10
C GLN A 273 -1.12 -18.78 5.18
N TRP A 274 -1.61 -17.59 5.55
CA TRP A 274 -3.05 -17.32 5.62
C TRP A 274 -3.72 -17.40 4.25
N PHE A 275 -3.09 -16.83 3.21
CA PHE A 275 -3.57 -16.94 1.83
C PHE A 275 -3.66 -18.40 1.37
N ALA A 276 -2.65 -19.22 1.66
CA ALA A 276 -2.69 -20.64 1.31
C ALA A 276 -3.81 -21.38 2.05
N ALA A 277 -4.04 -21.07 3.32
CA ALA A 277 -5.06 -21.74 4.14
C ALA A 277 -6.48 -21.54 3.60
N ILE A 278 -6.84 -20.36 3.11
CA ILE A 278 -8.17 -20.11 2.51
C ILE A 278 -8.36 -20.72 1.11
N HIS A 279 -7.27 -21.20 0.50
CA HIS A 279 -7.28 -21.84 -0.82
C HIS A 279 -7.13 -23.36 -0.77
N GLN A 280 -6.88 -23.94 0.41
CA GLN A 280 -6.94 -25.38 0.60
C GLN A 280 -8.41 -25.82 0.75
N PRO A 281 -8.82 -26.94 0.14
CA PRO A 281 -10.13 -27.51 0.45
C PRO A 281 -10.18 -27.84 1.96
N PRO A 282 -11.32 -27.66 2.64
CA PRO A 282 -11.44 -28.03 4.04
C PRO A 282 -11.02 -29.49 4.20
N VAL A 283 -10.12 -29.76 5.15
CA VAL A 283 -9.74 -31.12 5.51
C VAL A 283 -11.02 -31.80 6.03
N ALA A 284 -11.46 -32.83 5.30
CA ALA A 284 -12.66 -33.61 5.60
C ALA A 284 -12.56 -34.35 6.95
#